data_AF-A0AAD9N9F7-F1
#
_entry.id   AF-A0AAD9N9F7-F1
#
_cell.length_a   1.000
_cell.length_b   1.000
_cell.length_c   1.000
_cell.angle_alpha   90.00
_cell.angle_beta   90.00
_cell.angle_gamma   90.00
#
_symmetry.space_group_name_H-M   'P 1'
#
loop_
_entity.id
_entity.type
_entity.pdbx_description
1 polymer ?
#
loop_
_entity_poly.entity_id
_entity_poly.type
_entity_poly.pdbx_seq_one_letter_code
_entity_poly.pdbx_strand_id
1 'polypeptide(L)'
;MTGYVMFRKDRLGRRGGGVILYIKESIQAYEIKLEKEAECEEAVWCNIVTGKSTLTVGLVYRGILTMGIYIGHLYRVPGERIKSF
;
A
#
# COMPACT_ATOMS: atom_id res chain seq x y z
N MET A 1 5.10 5.82 15.22
CA MET A 1 5.27 7.26 15.52
C MET A 1 3.99 7.72 16.19
N THR A 2 4.04 8.47 17.28
CA THR A 2 2.84 8.88 18.01
C THR A 2 1.88 9.65 17.11
N GLY A 3 0.60 9.27 17.07
CA GLY A 3 -0.42 9.92 16.23
C GLY A 3 -0.51 9.35 14.81
N TYR A 4 0.14 8.21 14.53
CA TYR A 4 0.14 7.57 13.21
C TYR A 4 0.01 6.05 13.30
N VAL A 5 -0.88 5.50 12.46
CA VAL A 5 -0.93 4.08 12.13
C VAL A 5 0.15 3.76 11.11
N MET A 6 0.80 2.61 11.26
CA MET A 6 1.91 2.17 10.42
C MET A 6 1.54 0.90 9.65
N PHE A 7 1.66 0.94 8.33
CA PHE A 7 1.67 -0.23 7.45
C PHE A 7 3.08 -0.46 6.96
N ARG A 8 3.65 -1.65 7.19
CA ARG A 8 5.06 -1.91 6.94
C ARG A 8 5.24 -3.30 6.36
N LYS A 9 6.10 -3.39 5.34
CA LYS A 9 6.57 -4.67 4.81
C LYS A 9 8.09 -4.65 4.73
N ASP A 10 8.70 -5.53 5.51
CA ASP A 10 10.14 -5.71 5.52
C ASP A 10 10.56 -6.67 4.41
N ARG A 11 11.65 -6.33 3.73
CA ARG A 11 12.28 -7.23 2.77
C ARG A 11 12.99 -8.36 3.50
N LEU A 12 12.68 -9.61 3.16
CA LEU A 12 13.36 -10.79 3.72
C LEU A 12 14.63 -11.11 2.92
N GLY A 13 15.65 -11.66 3.59
CA GLY A 13 16.81 -12.28 2.93
C GLY A 13 17.93 -11.36 2.42
N ARG A 14 17.79 -10.03 2.45
CA ARG A 14 18.90 -9.10 2.14
C ARG A 14 18.80 -7.76 2.89
N ARG A 15 19.92 -7.07 3.04
CA ARG A 15 19.98 -5.72 3.62
C ARG A 15 19.46 -4.66 2.63
N GLY A 16 18.80 -3.63 3.17
CA GLY A 16 18.22 -2.53 2.42
C GLY A 16 16.89 -2.88 1.75
N GLY A 17 16.06 -1.87 1.47
CA GLY A 17 14.71 -2.03 0.96
C GLY A 17 13.66 -2.10 2.07
N GLY A 18 12.51 -2.69 1.73
CA GLY A 18 11.30 -2.61 2.54
C GLY A 18 10.55 -1.30 2.33
N VAL A 19 9.28 -1.32 2.71
CA VAL A 19 8.37 -0.18 2.56
C VAL A 19 7.65 0.09 3.87
N ILE A 20 7.39 1.37 4.12
CA ILE A 20 6.65 1.83 5.29
C ILE A 20 5.74 2.99 4.90
N LEU A 21 4.48 2.91 5.30
CA LEU A 21 3.46 3.92 5.11
C LEU A 21 2.91 4.34 6.48
N TYR A 22 3.01 5.62 6.78
CA TYR A 22 2.41 6.21 7.98
C TYR A 22 1.15 6.98 7.59
N ILE A 23 0.05 6.73 8.29
CA ILE A 23 -1.21 7.44 8.14
C ILE A 23 -1.60 8.03 9.49
N LYS A 24 -2.01 9.30 9.53
CA LYS A 24 -2.47 9.92 10.80
C LYS A 24 -3.59 9.09 11.41
N GLU A 25 -3.56 8.87 12.72
CA GLU A 25 -4.60 8.12 13.46
C GLU A 25 -6.00 8.74 13.32
N SER A 26 -6.08 10.05 13.04
CA SER A 26 -7.34 10.74 12.75
C SER A 26 -7.96 10.37 11.40
N ILE A 27 -7.25 9.61 10.56
CA ILE A 27 -7.71 9.14 9.25
C ILE A 27 -8.02 7.65 9.38
N GLN A 28 -9.25 7.28 9.06
CA GLN A 28 -9.67 5.89 9.07
C GLN A 28 -9.01 5.16 7.90
N ALA A 29 -8.10 4.23 8.21
CA ALA A 29 -7.39 3.44 7.21
C ALA A 29 -7.28 1.97 7.59
N TYR A 30 -7.32 1.09 6.60
CA TYR A 30 -7.26 -0.37 6.77
C TYR A 30 -6.27 -0.99 5.79
N GLU A 31 -5.44 -1.90 6.27
CA GLU A 31 -4.52 -2.65 5.42
C GLU A 31 -5.30 -3.53 4.43
N ILE A 32 -4.81 -3.61 3.20
CA ILE A 32 -5.27 -4.57 2.20
C ILE A 32 -4.19 -5.64 2.08
N LYS A 33 -4.57 -6.89 2.37
CA LYS A 33 -3.73 -8.05 2.09
C LYS A 33 -4.04 -8.55 0.68
N LEU A 34 -3.02 -8.58 -0.17
CA LEU A 34 -3.14 -9.12 -1.52
C LEU A 34 -3.07 -10.64 -1.51
N GLU A 35 -3.66 -11.27 -2.53
CA GLU A 35 -3.44 -12.69 -2.85
C GLU A 35 -1.96 -12.91 -3.21
N LYS A 36 -1.43 -14.12 -2.98
CA LYS A 36 0.00 -14.43 -3.17
C LYS A 36 0.49 -14.10 -4.58
N GLU A 37 -0.34 -14.31 -5.60
CA GLU A 37 -0.02 -14.08 -7.01
C GLU A 37 0.06 -12.59 -7.35
N ALA A 38 -0.61 -11.73 -6.59
CA ALA A 38 -0.55 -10.28 -6.71
C ALA A 38 0.42 -9.66 -5.68
N GLU A 39 1.08 -10.49 -4.86
CA GLU A 39 1.92 -10.02 -3.77
C GLU A 39 3.29 -9.57 -4.29
N CYS A 40 3.49 -8.25 -4.35
CA CYS A 40 4.84 -7.71 -4.50
C CYS A 40 5.58 -7.79 -3.15
N GLU A 41 6.84 -8.23 -3.17
CA GLU A 41 7.67 -8.36 -1.96
C GLU A 41 7.82 -7.04 -1.20
N GLU A 42 7.80 -5.91 -1.91
CA GLU A 42 8.04 -4.58 -1.37
C GLU A 42 6.90 -3.63 -1.65
N ALA A 43 5.69 -4.09 -1.33
CA ALA A 43 4.48 -3.28 -1.43
C ALA A 43 3.64 -3.34 -0.16
N VAL A 44 3.05 -2.21 0.20
CA VAL A 44 1.96 -2.11 1.17
C VAL A 44 0.77 -1.42 0.51
N TRP A 45 -0.42 -1.88 0.86
CA TRP A 45 -1.68 -1.36 0.32
C TRP A 45 -2.63 -1.09 1.48
N CYS A 46 -3.37 0.01 1.40
CA CYS A 46 -4.41 0.31 2.36
C CYS A 46 -5.60 1.00 1.70
N ASN A 47 -6.76 0.88 2.32
CA ASN A 47 -7.92 1.70 2.03
C ASN A 47 -8.01 2.84 3.04
N ILE A 48 -8.12 4.07 2.55
CA ILE A 48 -8.48 5.26 3.32
C ILE A 48 -9.97 5.52 3.12
N VAL A 49 -10.72 5.67 4.20
CA VAL A 49 -12.15 5.98 4.13
C VAL A 49 -12.36 7.49 4.26
N THR A 50 -13.08 8.08 3.30
CA THR A 50 -13.42 9.49 3.26
C THR A 50 -14.92 9.66 3.09
N GLY A 51 -15.65 9.78 4.20
CA GLY A 51 -17.11 9.89 4.17
C GLY A 51 -17.76 8.65 3.54
N LYS A 52 -18.34 8.81 2.35
CA LYS A 52 -18.99 7.72 1.58
C LYS A 52 -18.09 7.07 0.53
N SER A 53 -16.85 7.54 0.37
CA SER A 53 -15.90 6.99 -0.60
C SER A 53 -14.75 6.28 0.10
N THR A 54 -14.08 5.41 -0.64
CA THR A 54 -12.85 4.76 -0.22
C THR A 54 -11.79 5.01 -1.27
N LEU A 55 -10.60 5.44 -0.83
CA LEU A 55 -9.41 5.61 -1.64
C LEU A 55 -8.45 4.46 -1.35
N THR A 56 -8.13 3.65 -2.35
CA THR A 56 -7.06 2.66 -2.26
C THR A 56 -5.72 3.33 -2.53
N VAL A 57 -4.77 3.19 -1.58
CA VAL A 57 -3.41 3.70 -1.67
C VAL A 57 -2.44 2.53 -1.68
N GLY A 58 -1.50 2.54 -2.62
CA GLY A 58 -0.40 1.58 -2.70
C GLY A 58 0.94 2.31 -2.58
N LEU A 59 1.87 1.72 -1.83
CA LEU A 59 3.27 2.11 -1.82
C LEU A 59 4.07 0.90 -2.29
N VAL A 60 4.85 1.07 -3.36
CA VAL A 60 5.68 0.01 -3.94
C VAL A 60 7.09 0.54 -4.07
N TYR A 61 8.06 -0.25 -3.61
CA TYR A 61 9.46 -0.03 -3.94
C TYR A 61 9.87 -1.04 -5.02
N ARG A 62 10.24 -0.54 -6.20
CA ARG A 62 10.91 -1.33 -7.24
C ARG A 62 12.35 -0.87 -7.34
N GLY A 63 13.28 -1.83 -7.39
CA GLY A 63 14.72 -1.58 -7.47
C GLY A 63 15.12 -0.71 -8.67
N ILE A 64 16.37 -0.22 -8.63
CA ILE A 64 16.96 0.95 -9.31
C ILE A 64 16.71 1.18 -10.83
N LEU A 65 16.04 0.27 -11.54
CA LEU A 65 15.70 0.47 -12.96
C LEU A 65 14.33 1.13 -13.19
N THR A 66 13.42 1.18 -12.22
CA THR A 66 12.10 1.81 -12.35
C THR A 66 11.61 2.34 -11.01
N MET A 67 12.11 3.50 -10.57
CA MET A 67 11.59 4.17 -9.38
C MET A 67 10.33 4.96 -9.74
N GLY A 68 9.17 4.53 -9.26
CA GLY A 68 7.89 5.24 -9.42
C GLY A 68 7.09 5.17 -8.13
N ILE A 69 6.78 6.33 -7.54
CA ILE A 69 5.74 6.40 -6.50
C ILE A 69 4.41 6.36 -7.25
N TYR A 70 3.74 5.21 -7.24
CA TYR A 70 2.40 5.08 -7.82
C TYR A 70 1.36 5.55 -6.82
N ILE A 71 1.10 6.86 -6.78
CA ILE A 71 -0.12 7.40 -6.16
C ILE A 71 -1.24 7.31 -7.20
N GLY A 72 -1.74 6.10 -7.43
CA GLY A 72 -2.92 5.90 -8.27
C GLY A 72 -4.19 6.13 -7.46
N HIS A 73 -5.06 7.03 -7.91
CA HIS A 73 -6.48 6.93 -7.58
C HIS A 73 -7.02 5.67 -8.28
N LEU A 74 -6.90 4.51 -7.67
CA LEU A 74 -7.64 3.34 -8.15
C LEU A 74 -9.10 3.54 -7.75
N TYR A 75 -9.91 4.03 -8.69
CA TYR A 75 -11.36 3.91 -8.59
C TYR A 75 -11.68 2.42 -8.65
N ARG A 76 -11.86 1.79 -7.49
CA ARG A 76 -12.33 0.41 -7.44
C ARG A 76 -13.78 0.40 -7.93
N VAL A 77 -14.00 -0.14 -9.12
CA VAL A 77 -15.34 -0.55 -9.55
C VAL A 77 -15.76 -1.72 -8.64
N PRO A 78 -16.94 -1.67 -8.00
CA PRO A 78 -17.41 -2.77 -7.16
C PRO A 78 -17.37 -4.09 -7.94
N GLY A 79 -16.59 -5.07 -7.46
CA GLY A 79 -16.45 -6.39 -8.08
C GLY A 79 -15.11 -6.68 -8.78
N GLU A 80 -14.24 -5.68 -8.96
CA GLU A 80 -12.93 -5.90 -9.62
C GLU A 80 -11.80 -6.22 -8.62
N ARG A 81 -10.92 -7.15 -9.00
CA ARG A 81 -9.72 -7.53 -8.23
C ARG A 81 -8.63 -6.47 -8.39
N ILE A 82 -7.96 -6.14 -7.29
CA ILE A 82 -6.75 -5.31 -7.33
C ILE A 82 -5.65 -6.15 -7.98
N LYS A 83 -5.24 -5.78 -9.19
CA LYS A 83 -4.06 -6.35 -9.85
C LYS A 83 -2.85 -5.51 -9.44
N SER A 84 -1.87 -6.12 -8.77
CA SER A 84 -0.56 -5.49 -8.61
C SER A 84 0.18 -5.60 -9.94
N PHE A 85 0.69 -4.47 -10.45
CA PHE A 85 1.53 -4.43 -11.65
C PHE A 85 2.95 -4.94 -11.35
#